data_AF-A0A495ZES2-F1
#
_entry.id   AF-A0A495ZES2-F1
#
_cell.length_a   1.000
_cell.length_b   1.000
_cell.length_c   1.000
_cell.angle_alpha   90.00
_cell.angle_beta   90.00
_cell.angle_gamma   90.00
#
_symmetry.space_group_name_H-M   'P 1'
#
loop_
_entity.id
_entity.type
_entity.pdbx_description
1 polymer ?
#
loop_
_entity_poly.entity_id
_entity_poly.type
_entity_poly.pdbx_seq_one_letter_code
_entity_poly.pdbx_strand_id
1 'polypeptide(L)' 'MPYKTHKIALAPTFRERRWFASQCGYARFAYNHALSDFKAGLENDYFQSWQTLNDNFNKTKKRYDWTRSQDQRA' A
#
# COMPACT_ATOMS: atom_id res chain seq x y z
N MET A 1 -20.06 35.26 8.35
CA MET A 1 -18.93 35.26 7.40
C MET A 1 -18.92 33.93 6.67
N PRO A 2 -19.02 33.87 5.33
CA PRO A 2 -18.85 32.62 4.61
C PRO A 2 -17.36 32.32 4.52
N TYR A 3 -16.92 31.22 5.12
CA TYR A 3 -15.55 30.75 4.96
C TYR A 3 -15.31 30.45 3.47
N LYS A 4 -14.52 31.29 2.78
CA LYS A 4 -14.01 30.96 1.46
C LYS A 4 -13.07 29.78 1.63
N THR A 5 -13.56 28.56 1.40
CA THR A 5 -12.69 27.41 1.18
C THR A 5 -11.90 27.72 -0.07
N HIS A 6 -10.63 28.11 0.08
CA HIS A 6 -9.70 28.15 -1.03
C HIS A 6 -9.63 26.72 -1.56
N LYS A 7 -10.29 26.42 -2.68
CA LYS A 7 -10.02 25.22 -3.46
C LYS A 7 -8.57 25.34 -3.88
N ILE A 8 -7.68 24.68 -3.15
CA ILE A 8 -6.32 24.45 -3.60
C ILE A 8 -6.49 23.67 -4.91
N ALA A 9 -6.31 24.36 -6.03
CA ALA A 9 -6.19 23.69 -7.31
C ALA A 9 -4.88 22.90 -7.22
N LEU A 10 -5.00 21.62 -6.86
CA LEU A 10 -3.90 20.68 -6.94
C LEU A 10 -3.56 20.58 -8.43
N ALA A 11 -2.57 21.35 -8.86
CA ALA A 11 -1.95 21.26 -10.18
C ALA A 11 -0.64 20.47 -10.01
N PRO A 12 -0.70 19.16 -9.71
CA PRO A 12 0.49 18.39 -9.42
C PRO A 12 1.38 18.37 -10.66
N THR A 13 2.66 18.58 -10.43
CA THR A 13 3.72 18.34 -11.39
C THR A 13 3.66 16.89 -11.89
N PHE A 14 4.29 16.63 -13.04
CA PHE A 14 4.41 15.26 -13.54
C PHE A 14 5.10 14.34 -12.52
N ARG A 15 6.09 14.86 -11.79
CA ARG A 15 6.81 14.12 -10.74
C ARG A 15 5.88 13.69 -9.61
N GLU A 16 5.03 14.59 -9.12
CA GLU A 16 4.07 14.27 -8.04
C GLU A 16 3.03 13.26 -8.49
N ARG A 17 2.50 13.39 -9.71
CA ARG A 17 1.58 12.40 -10.29
C ARG A 17 2.21 11.03 -10.41
N ARG A 18 3.44 10.97 -10.91
CA ARG A 18 4.18 9.70 -11.05
C ARG A 18 4.47 9.08 -9.69
N TRP A 19 4.89 9.87 -8.71
CA TRP A 19 5.12 9.37 -7.35
C TRP A 19 3.83 8.82 -6.73
N PHE A 20 2.71 9.55 -6.84
CA PHE A 20 1.43 9.10 -6.31
C PHE A 20 0.94 7.81 -6.98
N ALA A 21 1.09 7.70 -8.30
CA ALA A 21 0.78 6.46 -9.02
C ALA A 21 1.62 5.27 -8.52
N SER A 22 2.92 5.47 -8.25
CA SER A 22 3.78 4.44 -7.66
C SER A 22 3.31 4.02 -6.26
N GLN A 23 2.88 4.99 -5.43
CA GLN A 23 2.35 4.71 -4.09
C GLN A 23 1.03 3.90 -4.17
N CYS A 24 0.12 4.27 -5.07
CA CYS A 24 -1.10 3.50 -5.31
C CYS A 24 -0.80 2.07 -5.79
N GLY A 25 0.20 1.91 -6.66
CA GLY A 25 0.66 0.60 -7.11
C GLY A 25 1.18 -0.26 -5.96
N TYR A 26 2.00 0.33 -5.07
CA TYR A 26 2.50 -0.33 -3.87
C TYR A 26 1.36 -0.74 -2.92
N ALA A 27 0.40 0.15 -2.67
CA ALA A 27 -0.75 -0.14 -1.82
C ALA A 27 -1.59 -1.30 -2.38
N ARG A 28 -1.82 -1.33 -3.69
CA ARG A 28 -2.52 -2.43 -4.37
C ARG A 28 -1.76 -3.76 -4.25
N PHE A 29 -0.44 -3.72 -4.41
CA PHE A 29 0.42 -4.89 -4.25
C PHE A 29 0.32 -5.46 -2.83
N ALA A 30 0.44 -4.60 -1.80
CA ALA A 30 0.31 -5.01 -0.41
C ALA A 30 -1.08 -5.60 -0.09
N TYR A 31 -2.15 -4.93 -0.54
CA TYR A 31 -3.51 -5.40 -0.35
C TYR A 31 -3.75 -6.78 -0.99
N ASN A 32 -3.37 -6.94 -2.26
CA ASN A 32 -3.56 -8.21 -2.97
C ASN A 32 -2.78 -9.35 -2.32
N HIS A 33 -1.56 -9.08 -1.85
CA HIS A 33 -0.77 -10.08 -1.15
C HIS A 33 -1.43 -10.48 0.18
N ALA A 34 -1.84 -9.51 1.01
CA ALA A 34 -2.49 -9.78 2.28
C ALA A 34 -3.81 -10.54 2.08
N LEU A 35 -4.61 -10.19 1.06
CA LEU A 35 -5.84 -10.89 0.73
C LEU A 35 -5.59 -12.33 0.28
N SER A 36 -4.55 -12.55 -0.53
CA SER A 36 -4.17 -13.89 -0.98
C SER A 36 -3.69 -14.77 0.17
N ASP A 37 -2.83 -14.25 1.05
CA ASP A 37 -2.33 -14.96 2.23
C ASP A 37 -3.50 -15.30 3.17
N PHE A 38 -4.37 -14.32 3.45
CA PHE A 38 -5.56 -14.52 4.28
C PHE A 38 -6.48 -15.63 3.74
N LYS A 39 -6.74 -15.66 2.43
CA LYS A 39 -7.53 -16.72 1.79
C LYS A 39 -6.87 -18.09 1.92
N ALA A 40 -5.54 -18.18 1.73
CA ALA A 40 -4.80 -19.42 1.93
C ALA A 40 -4.87 -19.90 3.39
N GLY A 41 -4.84 -18.98 4.35
CA GLY A 41 -5.09 -19.31 5.76
C GLY A 41 -6.48 -19.91 5.98
N LEU A 42 -7.53 -19.27 5.44
CA LEU A 42 -8.90 -19.74 5.57
C LEU A 42 -9.11 -21.14 4.95
N GLU A 43 -8.46 -21.44 3.83
CA GLU A 43 -8.50 -22.78 3.22
C GLU A 43 -7.92 -23.88 4.13
N ASN A 44 -7.09 -23.49 5.11
CA ASN A 44 -6.50 -24.38 6.11
C ASN A 44 -7.15 -24.22 7.51
N ASP A 45 -8.39 -23.73 7.57
CA ASP A 45 -9.14 -23.44 8.82
C ASP A 45 -8.39 -22.50 9.78
N TYR A 46 -7.50 -21.66 9.26
CA TYR A 46 -6.67 -20.75 10.04
C TYR A 46 -6.98 -19.29 9.73
N PHE A 47 -7.65 -18.62 10.67
CA PHE A 47 -7.91 -17.18 10.56
C PHE A 47 -6.65 -16.38 10.95
N GLN A 48 -5.89 -15.96 9.94
CA GLN A 48 -4.67 -15.16 10.15
C GLN A 48 -5.00 -13.76 10.68
N SER A 49 -4.27 -13.35 11.73
CA SER A 49 -4.34 -11.99 12.25
C SER A 49 -3.67 -10.98 11.30
N TRP A 50 -4.02 -9.70 11.42
CA TRP A 50 -3.40 -8.65 10.61
C TRP A 50 -1.89 -8.53 10.87
N GLN A 51 -1.42 -8.83 12.10
CA GLN A 51 0.00 -8.86 12.43
C GLN A 51 0.73 -9.93 11.62
N THR A 52 0.18 -11.14 11.56
CA THR A 52 0.73 -12.26 10.78
C THR A 52 0.81 -11.93 9.30
N LEU A 53 -0.27 -11.38 8.72
CA LEU A 53 -0.31 -10.96 7.31
C LEU A 53 0.74 -9.88 7.01
N ASN A 54 0.89 -8.91 7.92
CA ASN A 54 1.88 -7.84 7.80
C ASN A 54 3.32 -8.40 7.88
N ASP A 55 3.60 -9.32 8.79
CA ASP A 55 4.92 -9.95 8.91
C ASP A 55 5.28 -10.77 7.67
N ASN A 56 4.32 -11.52 7.13
CA ASN A 56 4.48 -12.27 5.89
C ASN A 56 4.74 -11.34 4.70
N PHE A 57 3.96 -10.27 4.57
CA PHE A 57 4.19 -9.26 3.54
C PHE A 57 5.57 -8.60 3.68
N ASN A 58 6.01 -8.27 4.90
CA ASN A 58 7.33 -7.68 5.16
C ASN A 58 8.49 -8.61 4.80
N LYS A 59 8.29 -9.93 4.87
CA LYS A 59 9.26 -10.91 4.36
C LYS A 59 9.26 -10.96 2.83
N THR A 60 8.09 -10.99 2.22
CA THR A 60 7.95 -11.10 0.75
C THR A 60 8.40 -9.83 0.02
N LYS A 61 8.03 -8.64 0.50
CA LYS A 61 8.32 -7.37 -0.18
C LYS A 61 9.81 -7.16 -0.43
N LYS A 62 10.68 -7.68 0.45
CA LYS A 62 12.15 -7.59 0.32
C LYS A 62 12.70 -8.24 -0.95
N ARG A 63 11.94 -9.10 -1.63
CA ARG A 63 12.33 -9.71 -2.91
C ARG A 63 12.20 -8.76 -4.10
N TYR A 64 11.56 -7.60 -3.90
CA TYR A 64 11.24 -6.65 -4.95
C TYR A 64 11.96 -5.32 -4.68
N ASP A 65 13.06 -5.06 -5.38
CA ASP A 65 13.90 -3.87 -5.14
C ASP A 65 13.09 -2.55 -5.17
N TRP A 66 12.07 -2.48 -6.04
CA TRP A 66 11.24 -1.29 -6.21
C TRP A 66 10.41 -0.96 -4.95
N THR A 67 10.10 -1.93 -4.08
CA THR A 67 9.27 -1.67 -2.89
C THR A 67 9.97 -0.80 -1.88
N ARG A 68 11.31 -0.84 -1.82
CA ARG A 68 12.09 -0.02 -0.87
C ARG A 68 11.84 1.47 -1.05
N SER A 69 11.70 1.91 -2.30
CA SER A 69 11.45 3.32 -2.62
C SER A 69 10.04 3.79 -2.25
N GLN A 70 9.09 2.86 -2.11
CA GLN A 70 7.68 3.19 -1.82
C GLN A 70 7.27 2.88 -0.39
N ASP A 71 8.11 2.15 0.35
CA ASP A 71 7.89 1.83 1.75
C ASP A 71 8.17 3.05 2.62
N GLN A 72 7.11 3.66 3.15
CA GLN A 72 7.20 4.85 3.99
C GLN A 72 7.69 4.54 5.43
N ARG A 73 7.88 3.27 5.77
CA ARG A 73 8.43 2.82 7.06
C ARG A 73 9.92 2.47 6.99
N ALA A 74 10.54 2.55 5.81
CA ALA A 74 11.93 2.17 5.59
C ALA A 74 12.94 3.16 6.19
#